data_AF-A0A836KLT6-F1
#
_entry.id   AF-A0A836KLT6-F1
#
_cell.length_a   1.000
_cell.length_b   1.000
_cell.length_c   1.000
_cell.angle_alpha   90.00
_cell.angle_beta   90.00
_cell.angle_gamma   90.00
#
_symmetry.space_group_name_H-M   'P 1'
#
loop_
_entity.id
_entity.type
_entity.pdbx_description
1 polymer ?
#
loop_
_entity_poly.entity_id
_entity_poly.type
_entity_poly.pdbx_seq_one_letter_code
_entity_poly.pdbx_strand_id
1 'polypeptide(L)'
;MERPKTESELQQEQSDELFARQLQEQLNNPSHSDNATPPLTGPMKSLQEAADAALARQLQEEINRQGKAADANVSSAVANDTVPLECPACSFVNYIKPSSSWRHWRCSQCREPLKEKAPHSSHTSQKDLVECKVCHSLNKLPSTKSDAVLCGGCYQELGLAHGTASSDGSEKNQRTVQLRCGQCNVINAVTVGVDVKKMEFICGGCGVLNSIVLE
;
A
#
# COMPACT_ATOMS: atom_id res chain seq x y z
N MET A 1 -6.55 -52.55 -6.96
CA MET A 1 -7.37 -52.26 -8.14
C MET A 1 -7.05 -50.84 -8.55
N GLU A 2 -6.42 -50.65 -9.70
CA GLU A 2 -6.14 -49.31 -10.22
C GLU A 2 -7.46 -48.64 -10.59
N ARG A 3 -7.65 -47.39 -10.16
CA ARG A 3 -8.83 -46.62 -10.50
C ARG A 3 -8.85 -46.41 -12.02
N PRO A 4 -9.98 -46.65 -12.71
CA PRO A 4 -10.08 -46.32 -14.13
C PRO A 4 -9.88 -44.82 -14.30
N LYS A 5 -8.91 -44.46 -15.16
CA LYS A 5 -8.63 -43.07 -15.51
C LYS A 5 -9.90 -42.41 -16.05
N THR A 6 -10.13 -41.18 -15.62
CA THR A 6 -11.23 -40.35 -16.12
C THR A 6 -10.94 -39.94 -17.58
N GLU A 7 -12.00 -39.63 -18.33
CA GLU A 7 -11.87 -39.17 -19.72
C GLU A 7 -11.00 -37.91 -19.83
N SER A 8 -11.06 -37.03 -18.82
CA SER A 8 -10.21 -35.85 -18.73
C SER A 8 -8.73 -36.20 -18.55
N GLU A 9 -8.41 -37.21 -17.75
CA GLU A 9 -7.03 -37.65 -17.54
C GLU A 9 -6.46 -38.30 -18.82
N LEU A 10 -7.28 -39.05 -19.55
CA LEU A 10 -6.89 -39.64 -20.83
C LEU A 10 -6.66 -38.59 -21.92
N GLN A 11 -7.51 -37.57 -22.00
CA GLN A 11 -7.33 -36.46 -22.94
C GLN A 11 -6.07 -35.65 -22.61
N GLN A 12 -5.80 -35.43 -21.33
CA GLN A 12 -4.59 -34.73 -20.90
C GLN A 12 -3.33 -35.52 -21.22
N GLU A 13 -3.32 -36.83 -20.94
CA GLU A 13 -2.18 -37.71 -21.26
C GLU A 13 -1.90 -37.75 -22.78
N GLN A 14 -2.94 -37.78 -23.63
CA GLN A 14 -2.77 -37.69 -25.08
C GLN A 14 -2.21 -36.32 -25.53
N SER A 15 -2.67 -35.22 -24.91
CA SER A 15 -2.16 -33.88 -25.19
C SER A 15 -0.68 -33.75 -24.81
N ASP A 16 -0.31 -34.24 -23.63
CA ASP A 16 1.07 -34.21 -23.13
C ASP A 16 1.99 -35.07 -24.00
N GLU A 17 1.52 -36.24 -24.46
CA GLU A 17 2.28 -37.11 -25.35
C GLU A 17 2.55 -36.46 -26.71
N LEU A 18 1.56 -35.78 -27.29
CA LEU A 18 1.73 -35.06 -28.56
C LEU A 18 2.71 -33.90 -28.42
N PHE A 19 2.63 -33.15 -27.32
CA PHE A 19 3.56 -32.06 -27.04
C PHE A 19 5.00 -32.57 -26.86
N ALA A 20 5.18 -33.66 -26.12
CA ALA A 20 6.48 -34.27 -25.91
C ALA A 20 7.11 -34.75 -27.23
N ARG A 21 6.33 -35.35 -28.14
CA ARG A 21 6.81 -35.73 -29.48
C ARG A 21 7.22 -34.53 -30.31
N GLN A 22 6.40 -33.47 -30.31
CA GLN A 22 6.72 -32.24 -31.05
C GLN A 22 8.00 -31.58 -30.54
N LEU A 23 8.18 -31.52 -29.21
CA LEU A 23 9.40 -30.99 -28.61
C LEU A 23 10.62 -31.85 -28.98
N GLN A 24 10.45 -33.17 -28.99
CA GLN A 24 11.53 -34.09 -29.35
C GLN A 24 11.91 -34.00 -30.84
N GLU A 25 10.93 -33.78 -31.73
CA GLU A 25 11.20 -33.50 -33.15
C GLU A 25 11.97 -32.18 -33.35
N GLN A 26 11.64 -31.13 -32.59
CA GLN A 26 12.39 -29.86 -32.64
C GLN A 26 13.83 -30.00 -32.15
N LEU A 27 14.05 -30.80 -31.10
CA LEU A 27 15.40 -31.04 -30.56
C LEU A 27 16.25 -31.94 -31.47
N ASN A 28 15.62 -32.89 -32.17
CA ASN A 28 16.32 -33.84 -33.05
C ASN A 28 16.64 -33.28 -34.44
N ASN A 29 16.03 -32.17 -34.86
CA ASN A 29 16.30 -31.52 -36.14
C ASN A 29 16.74 -30.04 -35.96
N PRO A 30 18.01 -29.78 -35.59
CA PRO A 30 18.52 -28.41 -35.42
C PRO A 30 18.82 -27.68 -36.75
N SER A 31 18.32 -28.17 -37.89
CA SER A 31 18.75 -27.73 -39.22
C SER A 31 17.78 -26.74 -39.87
N HIS A 32 17.70 -25.51 -39.35
CA HIS A 32 17.60 -24.25 -40.11
C HIS A 32 17.42 -23.04 -39.17
N SER A 33 18.48 -22.72 -38.43
CA SER A 33 18.72 -21.33 -38.04
C SER A 33 19.19 -20.59 -39.28
N ASP A 34 18.26 -19.98 -40.03
CA ASP A 34 18.46 -18.67 -40.66
C ASP A 34 17.22 -18.25 -41.48
N ASN A 35 16.80 -17.01 -41.21
CA ASN A 35 15.83 -16.15 -41.88
C ASN A 35 14.34 -16.20 -41.47
N ALA A 36 13.92 -15.00 -41.05
CA ALA A 36 12.57 -14.45 -40.97
C ALA A 36 11.63 -15.16 -40.00
N THR A 37 11.42 -14.53 -38.85
CA THR A 37 10.20 -14.65 -38.05
C THR A 37 8.96 -14.63 -38.95
N PRO A 38 8.20 -15.73 -39.09
CA PRO A 38 6.77 -15.61 -39.29
C PRO A 38 6.14 -15.50 -37.89
N PRO A 39 5.04 -14.76 -37.69
CA PRO A 39 4.30 -14.90 -36.46
C PRO A 39 3.87 -16.37 -36.35
N LEU A 40 4.30 -17.06 -35.30
CA LEU A 40 3.67 -18.32 -34.88
C LEU A 40 2.23 -17.99 -34.42
N THR A 41 1.35 -17.76 -35.39
CA THR A 41 -0.09 -17.90 -35.28
C THR A 41 -0.39 -19.40 -35.36
N GLY A 42 -0.17 -20.09 -34.24
CA GLY A 42 -0.60 -21.46 -34.06
C GLY A 42 -1.95 -21.51 -33.33
N PRO A 43 -2.82 -22.51 -33.61
CA PRO A 43 -4.09 -22.70 -32.91
C PRO A 43 -3.96 -22.86 -31.39
N MET A 44 -2.76 -23.23 -30.90
CA MET A 44 -2.41 -23.28 -29.47
C MET A 44 -2.40 -21.90 -28.80
N LYS A 45 -1.96 -20.84 -29.51
CA LYS A 45 -1.93 -19.48 -28.97
C LYS A 45 -3.33 -18.90 -28.85
N SER A 46 -4.21 -19.21 -29.82
CA SER A 46 -5.63 -18.85 -29.76
C SER A 46 -6.42 -19.64 -28.72
N LEU A 47 -6.03 -20.88 -28.42
CA LEU A 47 -6.65 -21.69 -27.37
C LEU A 47 -6.26 -21.17 -25.98
N GLN A 48 -4.98 -20.81 -25.80
CA GLN A 48 -4.51 -20.15 -24.58
C GLN A 48 -5.17 -18.78 -24.41
N GLU A 49 -5.23 -17.96 -25.47
CA GLU A 49 -5.87 -16.65 -25.43
C GLU A 49 -7.39 -16.76 -25.14
N ALA A 50 -8.06 -17.80 -25.65
CA ALA A 50 -9.46 -18.06 -25.32
C ALA A 50 -9.66 -18.50 -23.86
N ALA A 51 -8.74 -19.31 -23.32
CA ALA A 51 -8.76 -19.71 -21.91
C ALA A 51 -8.50 -18.51 -20.98
N ASP A 52 -7.51 -17.69 -21.31
CA ASP A 52 -7.18 -16.47 -20.57
C ASP A 52 -8.34 -15.46 -20.64
N ALA A 53 -8.97 -15.30 -21.81
CA ALA A 53 -10.14 -14.44 -21.98
C ALA A 53 -11.40 -14.98 -21.27
N ALA A 54 -11.52 -16.29 -21.09
CA ALA A 54 -12.60 -16.89 -20.29
C ALA A 54 -12.36 -16.64 -18.79
N LEU A 55 -11.13 -16.83 -18.32
CA LEU A 55 -10.75 -16.56 -16.94
C LEU A 55 -10.90 -15.07 -16.59
N ALA A 56 -10.47 -14.17 -17.47
CA ALA A 56 -10.62 -12.73 -17.29
C ALA A 56 -12.09 -12.31 -17.18
N ARG A 57 -12.98 -12.92 -17.99
CA ARG A 57 -14.43 -12.67 -17.89
C ARG A 57 -15.01 -13.18 -16.58
N GLN A 58 -14.62 -14.37 -16.13
CA GLN A 58 -15.05 -14.92 -14.84
C GLN A 58 -14.62 -14.03 -13.67
N LEU A 59 -13.36 -13.56 -13.66
CA LEU A 59 -12.87 -12.64 -12.64
C LEU A 59 -13.62 -11.31 -12.67
N GLN A 60 -13.90 -10.76 -13.85
CA GLN A 60 -14.68 -9.51 -13.97
C GLN A 60 -16.12 -9.68 -13.47
N GLU A 61 -16.75 -10.82 -13.72
CA GLU A 61 -18.08 -11.15 -13.20
C GLU A 61 -18.08 -11.29 -11.67
N GLU A 62 -17.03 -11.89 -11.10
CA GLU A 62 -16.85 -12.00 -9.65
C GLU A 62 -16.63 -10.63 -9.00
N ILE A 63 -15.80 -9.78 -9.60
CA ILE A 63 -15.62 -8.38 -9.17
C ILE A 63 -16.95 -7.62 -9.25
N ASN A 64 -17.70 -7.76 -10.35
CA ASN A 64 -19.00 -7.11 -10.51
C ASN A 64 -20.04 -7.64 -9.51
N ARG A 65 -19.97 -8.93 -9.15
CA ARG A 65 -20.83 -9.54 -8.12
C ARG A 65 -20.47 -9.04 -6.72
N GLN A 66 -19.18 -8.91 -6.41
CA GLN A 66 -18.69 -8.33 -5.16
C GLN A 66 -19.03 -6.84 -5.07
N GLY A 67 -18.92 -6.08 -6.18
CA GLY A 67 -19.36 -4.69 -6.28
C GLY A 67 -20.86 -4.53 -6.07
N LYS A 68 -21.70 -5.37 -6.70
CA LYS A 68 -23.15 -5.38 -6.46
C LYS A 68 -23.52 -5.78 -5.03
N ALA A 69 -22.77 -6.68 -4.40
CA ALA A 69 -22.96 -7.01 -2.98
C ALA A 69 -22.55 -5.86 -2.06
N ALA A 70 -21.51 -5.09 -2.43
CA ALA A 70 -21.15 -3.85 -1.74
C ALA A 70 -22.24 -2.77 -1.90
N ASP A 71 -22.79 -2.57 -3.10
CA ASP A 71 -23.86 -1.60 -3.38
C ASP A 71 -25.20 -1.99 -2.72
N ALA A 72 -25.51 -3.28 -2.65
CA ALA A 72 -26.66 -3.79 -1.89
C ALA A 72 -26.47 -3.64 -0.37
N ASN A 73 -25.24 -3.80 0.14
CA ASN A 73 -24.91 -3.54 1.55
C ASN A 73 -24.88 -2.04 1.89
N VAL A 74 -24.63 -1.15 0.93
CA VAL A 74 -24.81 0.31 1.14
C VAL A 74 -26.29 0.64 1.29
N SER A 75 -27.19 -0.09 0.62
CA SER A 75 -28.64 0.15 0.68
C SER A 75 -29.33 -0.43 1.92
N SER A 76 -28.73 -1.40 2.62
CA SER A 76 -29.25 -1.96 3.89
C SER A 76 -28.56 -1.44 5.15
N ALA A 77 -27.59 -0.52 5.03
CA ALA A 77 -26.98 0.17 6.18
C ALA A 77 -27.72 1.47 6.56
N VAL A 78 -29.04 1.51 6.40
CA VAL A 78 -29.89 2.56 7.01
C VAL A 78 -30.33 2.09 8.39
N ALA A 79 -29.40 2.01 9.35
CA ALA A 79 -29.76 1.76 10.75
C ALA A 79 -28.69 2.14 11.79
N ASN A 80 -27.67 2.93 11.43
CA ASN A 80 -26.83 3.58 12.43
C ASN A 80 -26.43 4.95 11.89
N ASP A 81 -27.10 5.99 12.39
CA ASP A 81 -26.73 7.40 12.19
C ASP A 81 -25.32 7.64 12.77
N THR A 82 -24.28 7.18 12.09
CA THR A 82 -22.90 7.43 12.46
C THR A 82 -22.18 8.01 11.27
N VAL A 83 -21.67 9.23 11.41
CA VAL A 83 -20.90 9.93 10.38
C VAL A 83 -19.43 9.54 10.52
N PRO A 84 -18.76 9.10 9.44
CA PRO A 84 -17.33 8.87 9.46
C PRO A 84 -16.59 10.22 9.45
N LEU A 85 -15.69 10.42 10.41
CA LEU A 85 -14.84 11.59 10.55
C LEU A 85 -13.38 11.19 10.74
N GLU A 86 -12.55 11.57 9.78
CA GLU A 86 -11.12 11.36 9.85
C GLU A 86 -10.48 12.33 10.86
N CYS A 87 -9.67 11.78 11.76
CA CYS A 87 -8.92 12.58 12.71
C CYS A 87 -7.80 13.35 12.00
N PRO A 88 -7.74 14.69 12.12
CA PRO A 88 -6.69 15.47 11.47
C PRO A 88 -5.28 15.21 12.04
N ALA A 89 -5.17 14.62 13.24
CA ALA A 89 -3.89 14.40 13.90
C ALA A 89 -3.30 13.00 13.65
N CYS A 90 -4.13 11.98 13.46
CA CYS A 90 -3.66 10.59 13.31
C CYS A 90 -4.29 9.85 12.12
N SER A 91 -5.08 10.53 11.29
CA SER A 91 -5.83 9.98 10.16
C SER A 91 -6.79 8.82 10.50
N PHE A 92 -7.03 8.55 11.78
CA PHE A 92 -7.95 7.52 12.20
C PHE A 92 -9.41 7.91 11.89
N VAL A 93 -10.16 7.02 11.26
CA VAL A 93 -11.57 7.22 10.92
C VAL A 93 -12.44 6.91 12.14
N ASN A 94 -13.08 7.94 12.69
CA ASN A 94 -14.00 7.83 13.81
C ASN A 94 -15.44 7.76 13.31
N TYR A 95 -16.29 6.96 13.93
CA TYR A 95 -17.72 6.86 13.59
C TYR A 95 -18.54 7.47 14.71
N ILE A 96 -19.24 8.57 14.43
CA ILE A 96 -19.84 9.37 15.51
C ILE A 96 -21.30 9.68 15.24
N LYS A 97 -22.12 9.59 16.30
CA LYS A 97 -23.56 9.82 16.23
C LYS A 97 -23.87 11.33 16.22
N PRO A 98 -24.58 11.84 15.20
CA PRO A 98 -24.87 13.28 15.02
C PRO A 98 -25.79 13.86 16.10
N SER A 99 -26.42 13.03 16.94
CA SER A 99 -27.25 13.45 18.07
C SER A 99 -26.45 13.93 19.29
N SER A 100 -25.14 13.65 19.34
CA SER A 100 -24.27 14.17 20.40
C SER A 100 -23.84 15.60 20.06
N SER A 101 -23.98 16.54 21.00
CA SER A 101 -23.66 17.95 20.77
C SER A 101 -22.26 18.10 20.12
N TRP A 102 -22.23 18.66 18.91
CA TRP A 102 -21.09 18.69 17.98
C TRP A 102 -19.82 19.36 18.51
N ARG A 103 -19.81 19.87 19.74
CA ARG A 103 -18.73 20.69 20.31
C ARG A 103 -17.63 19.90 21.03
N HIS A 104 -17.73 18.57 21.16
CA HIS A 104 -16.82 17.80 22.03
C HIS A 104 -16.30 16.48 21.43
N TRP A 105 -16.36 16.31 20.12
CA TRP A 105 -15.94 15.04 19.52
C TRP A 105 -14.42 14.90 19.57
N ARG A 106 -13.94 13.76 20.06
CA ARG A 106 -12.52 13.44 20.19
C ARG A 106 -12.22 12.15 19.45
N CYS A 107 -11.03 12.09 18.87
CA CYS A 107 -10.56 10.87 18.24
C CYS A 107 -10.42 9.75 19.27
N SER A 108 -10.93 8.57 18.96
CA SER A 108 -10.79 7.37 19.81
C SER A 108 -9.33 6.97 20.03
N GLN A 109 -8.47 7.15 19.02
CA GLN A 109 -7.04 6.83 19.11
C GLN A 109 -6.23 7.87 19.88
N CYS A 110 -6.17 9.11 19.40
CA CYS A 110 -5.29 10.14 19.98
C CYS A 110 -5.99 11.12 20.93
N ARG A 111 -7.31 11.02 21.13
CA ARG A 111 -8.13 11.94 21.95
C ARG A 111 -8.14 13.40 21.50
N GLU A 112 -7.57 13.71 20.34
CA GLU A 112 -7.55 15.04 19.74
C GLU A 112 -8.96 15.47 19.28
N PRO A 113 -9.32 16.76 19.36
CA PRO A 113 -10.63 17.24 18.90
C PRO A 113 -10.85 17.03 17.40
N LEU A 114 -12.00 16.48 17.05
CA LEU A 114 -12.45 16.32 15.67
C LEU A 114 -13.21 17.59 15.26
N LYS A 115 -12.57 18.45 14.47
CA LYS A 115 -13.22 19.65 13.91
C LYS A 115 -14.01 19.29 12.65
N GLU A 116 -15.16 19.91 12.49
CA GLU A 116 -16.00 19.85 11.30
C GLU A 116 -15.18 20.23 10.05
N LYS A 117 -15.08 19.31 9.09
CA LYS A 117 -14.90 19.72 7.69
C LYS A 117 -16.30 20.03 7.18
N ALA A 118 -16.55 21.29 6.85
CA ALA A 118 -17.75 21.73 6.15
C ALA A 118 -18.03 20.77 4.96
N PRO A 119 -19.30 20.50 4.65
CA PRO A 119 -19.66 19.59 3.58
C PRO A 119 -19.16 20.18 2.26
N HIS A 120 -18.59 19.32 1.42
CA HIS A 120 -18.09 19.59 0.07
C HIS A 120 -16.66 20.14 -0.04
N SER A 121 -15.69 19.23 -0.08
CA SER A 121 -14.68 19.24 -1.16
C SER A 121 -13.94 17.90 -1.13
N SER A 122 -14.58 16.87 -1.68
CA SER A 122 -13.89 15.67 -2.18
C SER A 122 -13.22 15.99 -3.53
N HIS A 123 -12.43 17.05 -3.56
CA HIS A 123 -11.42 17.27 -4.59
C HIS A 123 -10.06 17.23 -3.92
N THR A 124 -9.58 16.03 -3.61
CA THR A 124 -8.14 15.78 -3.60
C THR A 124 -7.65 16.01 -5.02
N SER A 125 -7.39 17.27 -5.37
CA SER A 125 -6.65 17.59 -6.57
C SER A 125 -5.28 16.92 -6.43
N GLN A 126 -4.79 16.27 -7.50
CA GLN A 126 -3.47 15.61 -7.53
C GLN A 126 -2.30 16.54 -7.15
N LYS A 127 -2.54 17.83 -6.92
CA LYS A 127 -1.56 18.83 -6.51
C LYS A 127 -1.01 18.65 -5.09
N ASP A 128 -1.66 17.86 -4.24
CA ASP A 128 -1.24 17.66 -2.84
C ASP A 128 -0.52 16.32 -2.58
N LEU A 129 -0.22 15.58 -3.65
CA LEU A 129 0.45 14.28 -3.58
C LEU A 129 1.92 14.43 -3.97
N VAL A 130 2.82 13.98 -3.10
CA VAL A 130 4.26 13.89 -3.37
C VAL A 130 4.63 12.43 -3.62
N GLU A 131 5.28 12.19 -4.75
CA GLU A 131 5.83 10.89 -5.08
C GLU A 131 7.14 10.65 -4.30
N CYS A 132 7.24 9.50 -3.66
CA CYS A 132 8.48 9.07 -3.04
C CYS A 132 9.52 8.69 -4.09
N LYS A 133 10.70 9.31 -4.06
CA LYS A 133 11.80 8.97 -4.99
C LYS A 133 12.39 7.57 -4.80
N VAL A 134 12.11 6.91 -3.67
CA VAL A 134 12.64 5.58 -3.35
C VAL A 134 11.68 4.48 -3.78
N CYS A 135 10.41 4.59 -3.40
CA CYS A 135 9.42 3.53 -3.63
C CYS A 135 8.27 3.94 -4.57
N HIS A 136 8.35 5.13 -5.17
CA HIS A 136 7.38 5.66 -6.12
C HIS A 136 5.93 5.73 -5.62
N SER A 137 5.73 5.62 -4.31
CA SER A 137 4.41 5.75 -3.70
C SER A 137 3.99 7.21 -3.65
N LEU A 138 2.71 7.47 -3.93
CA LEU A 138 2.11 8.79 -3.79
C LEU A 138 1.71 9.02 -2.33
N ASN A 139 2.21 10.10 -1.72
CA ASN A 139 1.97 10.43 -0.33
C ASN A 139 1.25 11.75 -0.25
N LYS A 140 0.17 11.79 0.54
CA LYS A 140 -0.53 13.04 0.83
C LYS A 140 0.21 13.79 1.92
N LEU A 141 0.52 15.06 1.66
CA LEU A 141 1.18 15.88 2.66
C LEU A 141 0.18 16.36 3.71
N PRO A 142 0.60 16.44 4.99
CA PRO A 142 -0.19 17.13 6.00
C PRO A 142 -0.32 18.60 5.62
N SER A 143 -1.54 19.14 5.73
CA SER A 143 -1.81 20.56 5.47
C SER A 143 -1.22 21.49 6.55
N THR A 144 -0.72 20.93 7.64
CA THR A 144 -0.08 21.62 8.76
C THR A 144 1.43 21.54 8.63
N LYS A 145 2.13 22.59 9.08
CA LYS A 145 3.60 22.61 9.12
C LYS A 145 4.12 21.40 9.90
N SER A 146 5.05 20.67 9.30
CA SER A 146 5.71 19.50 9.88
C SER A 146 7.20 19.66 9.63
N ASP A 147 8.03 19.32 10.61
CA ASP A 147 9.49 19.47 10.51
C ASP A 147 10.11 18.41 9.59
N ALA A 148 9.44 17.27 9.42
CA ALA A 148 9.76 16.25 8.43
C ALA A 148 8.49 15.49 8.02
N VAL A 149 8.44 15.03 6.77
CA VAL A 149 7.36 14.17 6.27
C VAL A 149 7.98 12.89 5.73
N LEU A 150 7.53 11.74 6.24
CA LEU A 150 8.01 10.43 5.81
C LEU A 150 7.06 9.80 4.80
N CYS A 151 7.62 8.98 3.92
CA CYS A 151 6.83 8.15 3.02
C CYS A 151 6.09 7.05 3.79
N GLY A 152 4.79 6.88 3.55
CA GLY A 152 4.00 5.80 4.15
C GLY A 152 4.39 4.40 3.64
N GLY A 153 5.09 4.30 2.50
CA GLY A 153 5.52 3.02 1.93
C GLY A 153 6.90 2.56 2.40
N CYS A 154 7.90 3.43 2.33
CA CYS A 154 9.30 3.09 2.64
C CYS A 154 9.89 3.85 3.83
N TYR A 155 9.12 4.72 4.48
CA TYR A 155 9.54 5.52 5.63
C TYR A 155 10.72 6.47 5.38
N GLN A 156 11.11 6.66 4.12
CA GLN A 156 12.10 7.65 3.73
C GLN A 156 11.50 9.05 3.74
N GLU A 157 12.27 10.05 4.17
CA GLU A 157 11.86 11.45 4.16
C GLU A 157 11.58 11.97 2.73
N LEU A 158 10.45 12.68 2.59
CA LEU A 158 9.92 13.18 1.32
C LEU A 158 10.40 14.59 0.93
N GLY A 159 11.38 15.15 1.65
CA GLY A 159 12.13 16.32 1.19
C GLY A 159 11.34 17.63 1.10
N LEU A 160 10.42 17.89 2.03
CA LEU A 160 9.72 19.18 2.13
C LEU A 160 10.51 20.18 2.96
N ALA A 161 11.55 20.74 2.36
CA ALA A 161 12.10 22.01 2.80
C ALA A 161 11.38 23.13 2.06
N HIS A 162 10.36 23.77 2.66
CA HIS A 162 9.93 25.11 2.27
C HIS A 162 9.50 25.93 3.50
N GLY A 163 10.40 26.81 3.93
CA GLY A 163 10.18 27.77 4.98
C GLY A 163 11.48 28.20 5.62
N THR A 164 12.20 29.11 4.95
CA THR A 164 13.26 29.98 5.50
C THR A 164 13.02 30.34 6.96
N ALA A 165 13.66 29.60 7.86
CA ALA A 165 14.01 30.05 9.20
C ALA A 165 15.54 30.07 9.21
N SER A 166 16.08 31.28 9.20
CA SER A 166 17.42 31.66 9.64
C SER A 166 18.45 30.52 9.62
N SER A 167 19.22 30.47 8.54
CA SER A 167 20.64 30.14 8.66
C SER A 167 21.24 31.15 9.63
N ASP A 168 21.17 30.81 10.92
CA ASP A 168 21.95 31.44 11.97
C ASP A 168 22.68 30.31 12.68
N GLY A 169 24.00 30.43 12.71
CA GLY A 169 24.90 29.29 12.62
C GLY A 169 24.87 28.38 13.86
N SER A 170 24.49 27.12 13.68
CA SER A 170 24.90 26.01 14.56
C SER A 170 24.70 24.63 13.92
N GLU A 171 24.89 24.49 12.60
CA GLU A 171 24.76 23.19 11.90
C GLU A 171 25.95 22.24 12.10
N LYS A 172 27.00 22.62 12.82
CA LYS A 172 28.23 21.81 12.88
C LYS A 172 28.26 20.70 13.92
N ASN A 173 27.27 20.62 14.82
CA ASN A 173 27.36 19.78 16.02
C ASN A 173 26.11 18.93 16.26
N GLN A 174 25.61 18.25 15.22
CA GLN A 174 24.54 17.27 15.37
C GLN A 174 24.98 15.89 14.85
N ARG A 175 24.54 14.82 15.52
CA ARG A 175 24.72 13.43 15.11
C ARG A 175 23.36 12.74 15.05
N THR A 176 23.17 11.87 14.07
CA THR A 176 22.00 10.99 14.02
C THR A 176 22.29 9.72 14.82
N VAL A 177 21.41 9.36 15.74
CA VAL A 177 21.51 8.14 16.55
C VAL A 177 20.32 7.25 16.26
N GLN A 178 20.58 5.95 16.06
CA GLN A 178 19.54 4.94 15.90
C GLN A 178 19.28 4.25 17.24
N LEU A 179 18.03 4.31 17.71
CA LEU A 179 17.63 3.84 19.04
C LEU A 179 16.50 2.85 18.93
N ARG A 180 16.69 1.69 19.56
CA ARG A 180 15.66 0.66 19.66
C ARG A 180 14.73 0.98 20.82
N CYS A 181 13.42 1.00 20.57
CA CYS A 181 12.43 1.13 21.62
C CYS A 181 12.41 -0.12 22.50
N GLY A 182 12.46 0.06 23.83
CA GLY A 182 12.43 -1.06 24.78
C GLY A 182 11.08 -1.79 24.87
N GLN A 183 10.00 -1.22 24.32
CA GLN A 183 8.66 -1.79 24.39
C GLN A 183 8.28 -2.58 23.13
N CYS A 184 8.44 -1.98 21.95
CA CYS A 184 8.01 -2.60 20.69
C CYS A 184 9.17 -2.98 19.76
N ASN A 185 10.41 -2.83 20.20
CA ASN A 185 11.63 -3.13 19.44
C ASN A 185 11.80 -2.36 18.11
N VAL A 186 10.94 -1.38 17.82
CA VAL A 186 11.06 -0.50 16.65
C VAL A 186 12.30 0.38 16.76
N ILE A 187 13.04 0.52 15.66
CA ILE A 187 14.21 1.39 15.54
C ILE A 187 13.74 2.80 15.19
N ASN A 188 14.22 3.79 15.92
CA ASN A 188 13.90 5.21 15.75
C ASN A 188 15.21 5.95 15.44
N ALA A 189 15.22 6.77 14.39
CA ALA A 189 16.35 7.64 14.08
C ALA A 189 16.08 9.01 14.70
N VAL A 190 16.96 9.47 15.58
CA VAL A 190 16.83 10.75 16.27
C VAL A 190 18.09 11.58 16.04
N THR A 191 17.93 12.82 15.61
CA THR A 191 19.03 13.78 15.49
C THR A 191 19.24 14.46 16.83
N VAL A 192 20.45 14.37 17.38
CA VAL A 192 20.82 14.94 18.68
C VAL A 192 22.08 15.78 18.55
N GLY A 193 22.23 16.78 19.42
CA GLY A 193 23.49 17.51 19.54
C GLY A 193 24.62 16.57 19.99
N VAL A 194 25.86 16.80 19.54
CA VAL A 194 27.01 15.93 19.88
C VAL A 194 27.24 15.84 21.40
N ASP A 195 26.92 16.91 22.13
CA ASP A 195 27.10 17.01 23.59
C ASP A 195 25.91 16.50 24.42
N VAL A 196 24.85 15.99 23.77
CA VAL A 196 23.67 15.49 24.47
C VAL A 196 23.97 14.12 25.08
N LYS A 197 24.00 14.06 26.41
CA LYS A 197 24.21 12.83 27.20
C LYS A 197 22.93 12.14 27.64
N LYS A 198 21.80 12.86 27.66
CA LYS A 198 20.51 12.29 28.02
C LYS A 198 19.46 12.86 27.09
N MET A 199 18.63 11.98 26.54
CA MET A 199 17.55 12.36 25.64
C MET A 199 16.28 11.58 25.94
N GLU A 200 15.15 12.19 25.59
CA GLU A 200 13.85 11.56 25.63
C GLU A 200 13.24 11.63 24.24
N PHE A 201 12.67 10.52 23.78
CA PHE A 201 12.00 10.47 22.48
C PHE A 201 10.74 9.62 22.57
N ILE A 202 9.74 9.99 21.78
CA ILE A 202 8.52 9.20 21.65
C ILE A 202 8.76 8.18 20.54
N CYS A 203 8.52 6.89 20.85
CA CYS A 203 8.67 5.85 19.84
C CYS A 203 7.62 6.01 18.75
N GLY A 204 8.04 6.06 17.48
CA GLY A 204 7.15 6.14 16.33
C GLY A 204 6.26 4.91 16.11
N GLY A 205 6.62 3.76 16.72
CA GLY A 205 5.84 2.53 16.62
C GLY A 205 4.72 2.39 17.66
N CYS A 206 5.02 2.68 18.93
CA CYS A 206 4.07 2.45 20.04
C CYS A 206 3.67 3.71 20.83
N GLY A 207 4.22 4.88 20.49
CA GLY A 207 3.91 6.14 21.17
C GLY A 207 4.43 6.25 22.60
N VAL A 208 5.20 5.28 23.09
CA VAL A 208 5.77 5.32 24.45
C VAL A 208 6.96 6.28 24.48
N LEU A 209 7.02 7.10 25.54
CA LEU A 209 8.18 7.93 25.86
C LEU A 209 9.34 7.04 26.34
N ASN A 210 10.48 7.12 25.66
CA ASN A 210 11.71 6.41 26.01
C ASN A 210 12.76 7.44 26.43
N SER A 211 13.43 7.21 27.55
CA SER A 211 14.55 8.03 28.04
C SER A 211 15.84 7.23 27.92
N ILE A 212 16.85 7.79 27.27
CA ILE A 212 18.13 7.13 27.00
C ILE A 212 19.28 8.02 27.44
N VAL A 213 20.31 7.40 28.01
CA VAL A 213 21.60 8.02 28.30
C VAL A 213 22.55 7.63 27.16
N LEU A 214 23.11 8.63 26.48
CA LEU A 214 24.09 8.48 25.42
C LEU A 214 25.48 8.66 26.05
N GLU A 215 26.34 7.66 25.89
CA GLU A 215 27.76 7.74 26.26
C GLU A 215 28.60 8.50 25.22
#